data_AF-A0A382F240-F1
#
_entry.id   AF-A0A382F240-F1
#
_cell.length_a   1.000
_cell.length_b   1.000
_cell.length_c   1.000
_cell.angle_alpha   90.00
_cell.angle_beta   90.00
_cell.angle_gamma   90.00
#
_symmetry.space_group_name_H-M   'P 1'
#
loop_
_entity.id
_entity.type
_entity.pdbx_description
1 polymer ?
#
loop_
_entity_poly.entity_id
_entity_poly.type
_entity_poly.pdbx_seq_one_letter_code
_entity_poly.pdbx_strand_id
1 'polypeptide(L)'
;MRSETTQRFGPETGPPVVSTDDSTTPGAPDQDWLAIARAHREIIKQGEAGFYSLSHNNRSRLWTAVVDLGETGIAGPWTLGPETLDNPNFVDEIGESDAACFIGVGCIDSRRSSGNEWIDVVQPLFIREVDVTVVDQHLDVSPESGKWSPTPVLFDRIEQVGAGRFDDVEAIAARQLERAQRVAGRDDRGFSAALIDQVVDDFPELDGRLQPSETPYVLFVEPRGVSSFNVNLMRDYDTLVSRLADDPTDIGGLRVLERLGDVDPTEQEDPSDFVPLNDSRREAVRAILGQEHVTAVSGPPGCGKSQVVMSVILNAWRLGVRTLFASTNNQAVDVVLERLQRFESDYPVAVRAGARTKARVYQAMEHASAIVERAKRTGAAESSDDRTNELRNRRERLQAALR
;
A
#
# COMPACT_ATOMS: atom_id res chain seq x y z
N MET A 1 68.59 33.94 -13.36
CA MET A 1 68.72 34.45 -14.75
C MET A 1 68.71 33.22 -15.66
N ARG A 2 67.88 33.27 -16.71
CA ARG A 2 67.45 32.20 -17.63
C ARG A 2 68.47 31.09 -17.95
N SER A 3 67.98 29.86 -18.10
CA SER A 3 68.35 28.96 -19.22
C SER A 3 67.33 27.83 -19.34
N GLU A 4 66.82 27.64 -20.55
CA GLU A 4 65.82 26.68 -21.00
C GLU A 4 66.36 25.23 -21.01
N THR A 5 65.49 24.23 -20.87
CA THR A 5 65.74 22.92 -21.49
C THR A 5 64.43 22.27 -21.94
N THR A 6 64.40 22.06 -23.25
CA THR A 6 63.46 21.40 -24.16
C THR A 6 62.76 20.14 -23.63
N GLN A 7 61.42 20.11 -23.73
CA GLN A 7 60.58 18.91 -23.66
C GLN A 7 60.62 18.14 -24.99
N ARG A 8 60.81 16.81 -24.94
CA ARG A 8 60.40 15.86 -25.98
C ARG A 8 59.52 14.78 -25.34
N PHE A 9 58.36 14.54 -25.96
CA PHE A 9 57.35 13.55 -25.58
C PHE A 9 57.82 12.10 -25.81
N GLY A 10 57.43 11.20 -24.91
CA GLY A 10 57.42 9.74 -25.05
C GLY A 10 56.03 9.20 -24.66
N PRO A 11 55.62 8.02 -25.15
CA PRO A 11 54.21 7.65 -25.34
C PRO A 11 53.50 7.24 -24.04
N GLU A 12 52.22 7.62 -23.94
CA GLU A 12 51.30 7.25 -22.87
C GLU A 12 51.11 5.73 -22.81
N THR A 13 51.49 5.12 -21.68
CA THR A 13 51.15 3.75 -21.34
C THR A 13 49.73 3.73 -20.78
N GLY A 14 48.79 3.20 -21.57
CA GLY A 14 47.45 2.88 -21.10
C GLY A 14 47.47 1.81 -19.99
N PRO A 15 46.44 1.76 -19.12
CA PRO A 15 46.37 0.79 -18.04
C PRO A 15 46.23 -0.65 -18.58
N PRO A 16 46.67 -1.66 -17.81
CA PRO A 16 46.78 -3.03 -18.29
C PRO A 16 45.40 -3.66 -18.52
N VAL A 17 45.29 -4.41 -19.61
CA VAL A 17 44.19 -5.34 -19.91
C VAL A 17 44.27 -6.48 -18.89
N VAL A 18 43.27 -6.57 -18.01
CA VAL A 18 43.08 -7.73 -17.12
C VAL A 18 42.29 -8.77 -17.91
N SER A 19 42.89 -9.96 -18.00
CA SER A 19 42.34 -11.16 -18.62
C SER A 19 41.05 -11.61 -17.94
N THR A 20 40.06 -11.94 -18.77
CA THR A 20 38.83 -12.65 -18.41
C THR A 20 39.15 -14.11 -18.10
N ASP A 21 39.15 -14.48 -16.83
CA ASP A 21 38.88 -15.85 -16.36
C ASP A 21 38.58 -15.77 -14.86
N ASP A 22 37.30 -15.60 -14.53
CA ASP A 22 36.66 -16.16 -13.34
C ASP A 22 35.14 -15.99 -13.49
N SER A 23 34.52 -17.03 -14.03
CA SER A 23 33.06 -17.21 -13.97
C SER A 23 32.69 -17.61 -12.54
N THR A 24 32.64 -16.65 -11.65
CA THR A 24 31.83 -16.72 -10.44
C THR A 24 30.99 -15.48 -10.43
N THR A 25 29.71 -15.63 -10.82
CA THR A 25 28.66 -14.69 -10.45
C THR A 25 28.86 -14.39 -8.97
N PRO A 26 29.03 -13.12 -8.55
CA PRO A 26 29.10 -12.82 -7.13
C PRO A 26 27.77 -13.24 -6.54
N GLY A 27 27.76 -14.35 -5.80
CA GLY A 27 26.63 -14.69 -4.94
C GLY A 27 26.30 -13.45 -4.13
N ALA A 28 25.01 -13.10 -4.04
CA ALA A 28 24.55 -11.98 -3.23
C ALA A 28 25.30 -12.03 -1.88
N PRO A 29 25.89 -10.92 -1.42
CA PRO A 29 26.64 -10.91 -0.15
C PRO A 29 25.75 -11.53 0.93
N ASP A 30 26.32 -12.30 1.87
CA ASP A 30 25.61 -12.85 3.04
C ASP A 30 24.75 -11.73 3.65
N GLN A 31 23.48 -11.69 3.27
CA GLN A 31 22.60 -10.60 3.63
C GLN A 31 22.19 -10.84 5.08
N ASP A 32 22.51 -9.89 5.95
CA ASP A 32 21.99 -9.90 7.32
C ASP A 32 20.50 -9.54 7.29
N TRP A 33 19.69 -10.54 6.96
CA TRP A 33 18.24 -10.42 6.87
C TRP A 33 17.61 -9.96 8.17
N LEU A 34 18.22 -10.31 9.32
CA LEU A 34 17.75 -9.86 10.62
C LEU A 34 17.96 -8.35 10.79
N ALA A 35 19.13 -7.83 10.42
CA ALA A 35 19.39 -6.39 10.45
C ALA A 35 18.50 -5.63 9.46
N ILE A 36 18.31 -6.16 8.25
CA ILE A 36 17.44 -5.56 7.22
C ILE A 36 15.98 -5.52 7.70
N ALA A 37 15.46 -6.65 8.21
CA ALA A 37 14.09 -6.74 8.72
C ALA A 37 13.87 -5.80 9.92
N ARG A 38 14.84 -5.70 10.85
CA ARG A 38 14.76 -4.75 11.98
C ARG A 38 14.78 -3.30 11.53
N ALA A 39 15.66 -2.96 10.60
CA ALA A 39 15.75 -1.59 10.07
C ALA A 39 14.45 -1.19 9.36
N HIS A 40 13.90 -2.07 8.52
CA HIS A 40 12.66 -1.78 7.81
C HIS A 40 11.45 -1.76 8.75
N ARG A 41 11.37 -2.68 9.72
CA ARG A 41 10.37 -2.65 10.80
C ARG A 41 10.40 -1.30 11.53
N GLU A 42 11.59 -0.79 11.88
CA GLU A 42 11.72 0.49 12.58
C GLU A 42 11.28 1.68 11.70
N ILE A 43 11.60 1.67 10.40
CA ILE A 43 11.13 2.69 9.44
C ILE A 43 9.60 2.71 9.37
N ILE A 44 8.99 1.53 9.27
CA ILE A 44 7.55 1.36 9.21
C ILE A 44 6.89 1.79 10.53
N LYS A 45 7.43 1.35 11.67
CA LYS A 45 6.99 1.73 13.02
C LYS A 45 7.06 3.24 13.27
N GLN A 46 8.13 3.90 12.84
CA GLN A 46 8.28 5.36 12.98
C GLN A 46 7.28 6.14 12.11
N GLY A 47 6.98 5.65 10.91
CA GLY A 47 5.94 6.20 10.05
C GLY A 47 4.53 6.04 10.64
N GLU A 48 4.24 4.88 11.23
CA GLU A 48 2.92 4.53 11.77
C GLU A 48 2.62 5.14 13.14
N ALA A 49 3.61 5.28 14.02
CA ALA A 49 3.44 5.95 15.30
C ALA A 49 2.98 7.41 15.12
N GLY A 50 3.29 8.00 13.95
CA GLY A 50 2.70 9.24 13.45
C GLY A 50 1.20 9.20 13.28
N PHE A 51 0.74 8.20 12.57
CA PHE A 51 -0.61 8.10 12.04
C PHE A 51 -1.66 7.85 13.13
N TYR A 52 -1.37 6.96 14.08
CA TYR A 52 -2.29 6.62 15.17
C TYR A 52 -2.15 7.55 16.40
N SER A 53 -1.36 8.62 16.30
CA SER A 53 -1.17 9.60 17.38
C SER A 53 -1.83 10.92 17.03
N LEU A 54 -3.09 11.06 17.40
CA LEU A 54 -3.96 12.17 17.03
C LEU A 54 -3.80 13.32 18.04
N SER A 55 -3.04 14.35 17.67
CA SER A 55 -2.76 15.47 18.57
C SER A 55 -3.93 16.45 18.67
N HIS A 56 -4.27 16.85 19.91
CA HIS A 56 -5.24 17.93 20.19
C HIS A 56 -4.75 19.32 19.76
N ASN A 57 -3.43 19.54 19.71
CA ASN A 57 -2.85 20.86 19.44
C ASN A 57 -2.53 21.10 17.97
N ASN A 58 -2.53 20.04 17.15
CA ASN A 58 -2.06 20.14 15.78
C ASN A 58 -3.21 20.56 14.86
N ARG A 59 -3.04 21.69 14.18
CA ARG A 59 -3.92 22.18 13.11
C ARG A 59 -3.94 21.26 11.87
N SER A 60 -3.39 20.04 11.95
CA SER A 60 -3.46 19.03 10.90
C SER A 60 -4.82 18.34 10.94
N ARG A 61 -5.76 18.92 10.19
CA ARG A 61 -7.21 18.63 10.11
C ARG A 61 -7.56 17.27 9.47
N LEU A 62 -6.67 16.29 9.55
CA LEU A 62 -6.89 14.95 9.02
C LEU A 62 -7.62 14.04 10.01
N TRP A 63 -8.18 14.58 11.09
CA TRP A 63 -9.01 13.84 12.04
C TRP A 63 -10.03 14.72 12.76
N THR A 64 -11.02 14.08 13.36
CA THR A 64 -12.05 14.63 14.24
C THR A 64 -12.42 13.61 15.31
N ALA A 65 -12.70 14.04 16.53
CA ALA A 65 -13.44 13.25 17.50
C ALA A 65 -14.88 13.03 17.00
N VAL A 66 -15.45 11.88 17.36
CA VAL A 66 -16.86 11.59 17.20
C VAL A 66 -17.42 11.34 18.59
N VAL A 67 -18.34 12.19 19.03
CA VAL A 67 -18.85 12.17 20.41
C VAL A 67 -19.76 10.96 20.63
N ASP A 68 -20.63 10.67 19.66
CA ASP A 68 -21.60 9.60 19.73
C ASP A 68 -21.81 8.98 18.34
N LEU A 69 -21.92 7.65 18.30
CA LEU A 69 -22.24 6.88 17.10
C LEU A 69 -23.74 6.57 17.00
N GLY A 70 -24.55 7.00 17.97
CA GLY A 70 -26.00 6.83 17.98
C GLY A 70 -26.44 5.37 18.10
N GLU A 71 -27.66 5.09 17.64
CA GLU A 71 -28.33 3.80 17.85
C GLU A 71 -27.65 2.61 17.15
N THR A 72 -26.89 2.86 16.09
CA THR A 72 -26.14 1.80 15.36
C THR A 72 -24.86 1.39 16.09
N GLY A 73 -24.44 2.15 17.12
CA GLY A 73 -23.25 1.88 17.92
C GLY A 73 -22.00 1.69 17.04
N ILE A 74 -21.13 0.74 17.38
CA ILE A 74 -19.93 0.47 16.56
C ILE A 74 -20.20 -0.36 15.28
N ALA A 75 -21.46 -0.71 14.99
CA ALA A 75 -21.77 -1.51 13.81
C ALA A 75 -21.77 -0.64 12.54
N GLY A 76 -22.35 0.56 12.60
CA GLY A 76 -22.60 1.40 11.43
C GLY A 76 -23.73 0.85 10.54
N PRO A 77 -24.06 1.54 9.43
CA PRO A 77 -23.53 2.84 8.99
C PRO A 77 -23.94 4.00 9.92
N TRP A 78 -23.32 5.16 9.71
CA TRP A 78 -23.54 6.36 10.51
C TRP A 78 -23.77 7.59 9.64
N THR A 79 -24.59 8.51 10.14
CA THR A 79 -24.71 9.86 9.59
C THR A 79 -24.28 10.83 10.68
N LEU A 80 -23.14 11.48 10.49
CA LEU A 80 -22.50 12.35 11.48
C LEU A 80 -22.66 13.81 11.05
N GLY A 81 -23.39 14.58 11.85
CA GLY A 81 -23.55 16.02 11.65
C GLY A 81 -22.44 16.83 12.31
N PRO A 82 -22.25 18.12 11.95
CA PRO A 82 -21.22 19.00 12.51
C PRO A 82 -21.26 19.11 14.05
N GLU A 83 -22.41 18.90 14.67
CA GLU A 83 -22.61 18.88 16.12
C GLU A 83 -22.00 17.66 16.83
N THR A 84 -21.73 16.59 16.09
CA THR A 84 -21.12 15.35 16.61
C THR A 84 -19.61 15.32 16.43
N LEU A 85 -19.06 16.30 15.72
CA LEU A 85 -17.66 16.41 15.33
C LEU A 85 -16.99 17.57 16.06
N ASP A 86 -15.78 17.36 16.60
CA ASP A 86 -15.02 18.42 17.29
C ASP A 86 -14.18 19.28 16.33
N ASN A 87 -14.02 18.85 15.07
CA ASN A 87 -13.28 19.57 14.04
C ASN A 87 -14.19 19.95 12.85
N PRO A 88 -14.65 21.22 12.78
CA PRO A 88 -15.58 21.66 11.74
C PRO A 88 -14.94 21.72 10.34
N ASN A 89 -13.62 21.69 10.23
CA ASN A 89 -12.94 21.71 8.92
C ASN A 89 -12.71 20.30 8.34
N PHE A 90 -13.02 19.25 9.10
CA PHE A 90 -12.80 17.87 8.66
C PHE A 90 -13.68 17.51 7.47
N VAL A 91 -14.92 18.02 7.42
CA VAL A 91 -15.88 17.80 6.33
C VAL A 91 -15.36 18.35 5.00
N ASP A 92 -14.79 19.55 5.01
CA ASP A 92 -14.24 20.16 3.80
C ASP A 92 -13.00 19.38 3.31
N GLU A 93 -12.12 18.96 4.23
CA GLU A 93 -10.90 18.22 3.90
C GLU A 93 -11.20 16.83 3.30
N ILE A 94 -12.22 16.14 3.82
CA ILE A 94 -12.59 14.81 3.30
C ILE A 94 -13.28 14.90 1.94
N GLY A 95 -14.07 15.95 1.70
CA GLY A 95 -14.73 16.18 0.41
C GLY A 95 -13.76 16.41 -0.75
N GLU A 96 -12.54 16.88 -0.47
CA GLU A 96 -11.49 17.14 -1.45
C GLU A 96 -10.46 15.99 -1.57
N SER A 97 -10.60 14.91 -0.79
CA SER A 97 -9.57 13.87 -0.64
C SER A 97 -10.04 12.49 -1.10
N ASP A 98 -9.18 11.78 -1.84
CA ASP A 98 -9.34 10.36 -2.20
C ASP A 98 -8.62 9.40 -1.23
N ALA A 99 -8.17 9.91 -0.09
CA ALA A 99 -7.44 9.13 0.90
C ALA A 99 -8.37 8.20 1.69
N ALA A 100 -7.82 7.06 2.14
CA ALA A 100 -8.55 6.12 2.98
C ALA A 100 -8.94 6.79 4.31
N CYS A 101 -10.16 6.51 4.77
CA CYS A 101 -10.71 7.03 6.01
C CYS A 101 -10.94 5.89 7.01
N PHE A 102 -10.70 6.17 8.27
CA PHE A 102 -10.76 5.19 9.35
C PHE A 102 -11.56 5.73 10.51
N ILE A 103 -12.40 4.87 11.07
CA ILE A 103 -12.99 5.09 12.40
C ILE A 103 -12.20 4.29 13.43
N GLY A 104 -11.85 4.94 14.54
CA GLY A 104 -11.13 4.36 15.67
C GLY A 104 -12.00 4.28 16.92
N VAL A 105 -11.82 3.21 17.70
CA VAL A 105 -12.51 2.94 18.97
C VAL A 105 -11.52 2.53 20.06
N GLY A 106 -11.95 2.57 21.32
CA GLY A 106 -11.10 2.20 22.46
C GLY A 106 -9.93 3.16 22.62
N CYS A 107 -10.19 4.46 22.49
CA CYS A 107 -9.17 5.49 22.48
C CYS A 107 -8.52 5.66 23.86
N ILE A 108 -7.20 5.82 23.86
CA ILE A 108 -6.40 6.12 25.05
C ILE A 108 -5.72 7.48 24.93
N ASP A 109 -5.53 8.15 26.06
CA ASP A 109 -4.70 9.34 26.15
C ASP A 109 -3.23 8.96 26.36
N SER A 110 -2.34 9.66 25.68
CA SER A 110 -0.91 9.39 25.70
C SER A 110 -0.12 10.66 25.43
N ARG A 111 1.20 10.60 25.66
CA ARG A 111 2.14 11.67 25.34
C ARG A 111 3.18 11.18 24.37
N ARG A 112 3.42 11.96 23.32
CA ARG A 112 4.44 11.70 22.33
C ARG A 112 5.48 12.81 22.31
N SER A 113 6.76 12.43 22.24
CA SER A 113 7.84 13.38 22.01
C SER A 113 7.85 13.78 20.53
N SER A 114 7.81 15.08 20.27
CA SER A 114 7.97 15.69 18.96
C SER A 114 9.07 16.75 19.05
N GLY A 115 10.29 16.35 18.70
CA GLY A 115 11.48 17.19 18.93
C GLY A 115 11.74 17.38 20.42
N ASN A 116 11.76 18.63 20.89
CA ASN A 116 11.99 18.97 22.30
C ASN A 116 10.70 19.10 23.13
N GLU A 117 9.53 18.95 22.51
CA GLU A 117 8.24 19.13 23.18
C GLU A 117 7.50 17.79 23.32
N TRP A 118 6.74 17.67 24.40
CA TRP A 118 5.79 16.58 24.59
C TRP A 118 4.41 17.07 24.19
N ILE A 119 3.74 16.29 23.36
CA ILE A 119 2.42 16.60 22.83
C ILE A 119 1.44 15.56 23.33
N ASP A 120 0.32 16.03 23.89
CA ASP A 120 -0.80 15.17 24.26
C ASP A 120 -1.51 14.68 22.98
N VAL A 121 -1.76 13.37 22.92
CA VAL A 121 -2.33 12.69 21.76
C VAL A 121 -3.38 11.67 22.19
N VAL A 122 -4.42 11.52 21.37
CA VAL A 122 -5.40 10.43 21.45
C VAL A 122 -4.94 9.30 20.52
N GLN A 123 -5.01 8.06 20.98
CA GLN A 123 -4.61 6.90 20.20
C GLN A 123 -5.73 5.84 20.20
N PRO A 124 -6.36 5.51 19.06
CA PRO A 124 -7.32 4.41 19.00
C PRO A 124 -6.60 3.06 19.11
N LEU A 125 -7.15 2.14 19.91
CA LEU A 125 -6.62 0.77 20.01
C LEU A 125 -7.14 -0.15 18.90
N PHE A 126 -8.31 0.16 18.33
CA PHE A 126 -8.88 -0.56 17.19
C PHE A 126 -9.38 0.41 16.15
N ILE A 127 -9.30 0.00 14.89
CA ILE A 127 -9.72 0.78 13.73
C ILE A 127 -10.53 -0.07 12.76
N ARG A 128 -11.29 0.63 11.91
CA ARG A 128 -11.98 0.06 10.78
C ARG A 128 -12.00 1.06 9.63
N GLU A 129 -11.75 0.56 8.43
CA GLU A 129 -11.83 1.36 7.20
C GLU A 129 -13.29 1.66 6.85
N VAL A 130 -13.54 2.90 6.43
CA VAL A 130 -14.86 3.43 6.13
C VAL A 130 -14.86 4.23 4.84
N ASP A 131 -15.89 4.01 4.03
CA ASP A 131 -16.28 4.90 2.96
C ASP A 131 -17.00 6.11 3.57
N VAL A 132 -16.58 7.33 3.21
CA VAL A 132 -17.23 8.56 3.67
C VAL A 132 -17.70 9.38 2.48
N THR A 133 -18.97 9.76 2.50
CA THR A 133 -19.56 10.68 1.53
C THR A 133 -20.12 11.90 2.24
N VAL A 134 -19.81 13.09 1.71
CA VAL A 134 -20.33 14.35 2.25
C VAL A 134 -21.66 14.68 1.58
N VAL A 135 -22.74 14.80 2.37
CA VAL A 135 -24.08 15.18 1.90
C VAL A 135 -24.60 16.28 2.81
N ASP A 136 -24.87 17.48 2.26
CA ASP A 136 -25.41 18.62 3.01
C ASP A 136 -24.69 18.91 4.34
N GLN A 137 -23.34 18.96 4.31
CA GLN A 137 -22.47 19.17 5.49
C GLN A 137 -22.52 18.04 6.55
N HIS A 138 -23.18 16.92 6.25
CA HIS A 138 -23.15 15.71 7.04
C HIS A 138 -22.21 14.69 6.40
N LEU A 139 -21.62 13.83 7.21
CA LEU A 139 -20.81 12.70 6.78
C LEU A 139 -21.63 11.42 6.85
N ASP A 140 -21.95 10.85 5.70
CA ASP A 140 -22.44 9.48 5.60
C ASP A 140 -21.24 8.53 5.61
N VAL A 141 -21.08 7.80 6.70
CA VAL A 141 -19.94 6.93 6.98
C VAL A 141 -20.40 5.47 6.94
N SER A 142 -19.88 4.71 5.98
CA SER A 142 -20.22 3.31 5.75
C SER A 142 -18.99 2.42 5.95
N PRO A 143 -19.06 1.36 6.77
CA PRO A 143 -17.95 0.42 6.91
C PRO A 143 -17.65 -0.31 5.60
N GLU A 144 -16.38 -0.36 5.19
CA GLU A 144 -15.98 -1.16 4.02
C GLU A 144 -16.03 -2.67 4.30
N SER A 145 -15.85 -3.04 5.56
CA SER A 145 -15.96 -4.42 6.03
C SER A 145 -16.58 -4.50 7.42
N GLY A 146 -17.04 -5.69 7.81
CA GLY A 146 -17.50 -5.95 9.18
C GLY A 146 -16.36 -6.14 10.19
N LYS A 147 -15.10 -6.14 9.75
CA LYS A 147 -13.95 -6.48 10.60
C LYS A 147 -13.37 -5.23 11.25
N TRP A 148 -13.02 -5.37 12.52
CA TRP A 148 -12.21 -4.41 13.26
C TRP A 148 -10.80 -4.95 13.40
N SER A 149 -9.83 -4.07 13.26
CA SER A 149 -8.41 -4.41 13.34
C SER A 149 -7.77 -3.66 14.50
N PRO A 150 -6.98 -4.32 15.36
CA PRO A 150 -6.20 -3.62 16.37
C PRO A 150 -5.12 -2.77 15.71
N THR A 151 -4.76 -1.67 16.35
CA THR A 151 -3.72 -0.76 15.86
C THR A 151 -2.33 -1.20 16.31
N PRO A 152 -1.27 -0.75 15.61
CA PRO A 152 0.12 -0.84 16.07
C PRO A 152 0.32 -0.31 17.50
N VAL A 153 -0.49 0.66 17.93
CA VAL A 153 -0.45 1.19 19.30
C VAL A 153 -0.74 0.08 20.30
N LEU A 154 -1.77 -0.74 20.07
CA LEU A 154 -2.10 -1.84 20.98
C LEU A 154 -0.96 -2.86 21.07
N PHE A 155 -0.41 -3.25 19.91
CA PHE A 155 0.72 -4.19 19.87
C PHE A 155 1.95 -3.67 20.59
N ASP A 156 2.30 -2.40 20.37
CA ASP A 156 3.43 -1.76 21.05
C ASP A 156 3.25 -1.77 22.58
N ARG A 157 2.02 -1.56 23.09
CA ARG A 157 1.75 -1.63 24.54
C ARG A 157 1.94 -3.03 25.08
N ILE A 158 1.47 -4.05 24.35
CA ILE A 158 1.59 -5.46 24.75
C ILE A 158 3.04 -5.92 24.70
N GLU A 159 3.80 -5.51 23.67
CA GLU A 159 5.23 -5.79 23.55
C GLU A 159 6.02 -5.17 24.72
N GLN A 160 5.72 -3.92 25.09
CA GLN A 160 6.38 -3.21 26.19
C GLN A 160 6.21 -3.88 27.55
N VAL A 161 5.17 -4.69 27.73
CA VAL A 161 4.91 -5.45 28.97
C VAL A 161 5.34 -6.91 28.87
N GLY A 162 5.87 -7.34 27.72
CA GLY A 162 6.39 -8.69 27.53
C GLY A 162 5.32 -9.77 27.43
N ALA A 163 4.06 -9.41 27.11
CA ALA A 163 2.92 -10.33 27.13
C ALA A 163 2.79 -11.27 25.89
N GLY A 164 3.82 -11.34 25.02
CA GLY A 164 3.99 -12.46 24.07
C GLY A 164 3.07 -12.50 22.83
N ARG A 165 3.34 -13.48 21.95
CA ARG A 165 2.83 -13.61 20.56
C ARG A 165 1.30 -13.76 20.44
N PHE A 166 0.75 -13.20 19.37
CA PHE A 166 -0.65 -13.34 18.96
C PHE A 166 -0.81 -14.44 17.91
N ASP A 167 -1.49 -15.53 18.25
CA ASP A 167 -1.77 -16.60 17.29
C ASP A 167 -2.92 -16.21 16.33
N ASP A 168 -3.91 -15.43 16.80
CA ASP A 168 -5.00 -14.92 15.97
C ASP A 168 -5.53 -13.56 16.44
N VAL A 169 -5.02 -12.50 15.81
CA VAL A 169 -5.35 -11.10 16.10
C VAL A 169 -6.82 -10.78 15.81
N GLU A 170 -7.37 -11.29 14.71
CA GLU A 170 -8.77 -11.01 14.33
C GLU A 170 -9.72 -11.64 15.34
N ALA A 171 -9.43 -12.86 15.79
CA ALA A 171 -10.23 -13.54 16.80
C ALA A 171 -10.15 -12.86 18.18
N ILE A 172 -8.98 -12.34 18.56
CA ILE A 172 -8.82 -11.56 19.80
C ILE A 172 -9.63 -10.27 19.72
N ALA A 173 -9.47 -9.48 18.65
CA ALA A 173 -10.20 -8.24 18.47
C ALA A 173 -11.72 -8.47 18.46
N ALA A 174 -12.20 -9.45 17.70
CA ALA A 174 -13.63 -9.78 17.63
C ALA A 174 -14.20 -10.14 19.00
N ARG A 175 -13.48 -10.97 19.77
CA ARG A 175 -13.88 -11.38 21.13
C ARG A 175 -13.91 -10.20 22.10
N GLN A 176 -12.90 -9.33 22.08
CA GLN A 176 -12.83 -8.15 22.96
C GLN A 176 -13.98 -7.18 22.67
N LEU A 177 -14.23 -6.91 21.40
CA LEU A 177 -15.35 -6.06 20.96
C LEU A 177 -16.70 -6.66 21.36
N GLU A 178 -16.91 -7.96 21.14
CA GLU A 178 -18.16 -8.63 21.50
C GLU A 178 -18.41 -8.60 23.02
N ARG A 179 -17.37 -8.85 23.83
CA ARG A 179 -17.47 -8.74 25.29
C ARG A 179 -17.75 -7.32 25.71
N ALA A 180 -17.07 -6.33 25.15
CA ALA A 180 -17.26 -4.91 25.44
C ALA A 180 -18.69 -4.47 25.12
N GLN A 181 -19.25 -4.87 23.98
CA GLN A 181 -20.64 -4.58 23.61
C GLN A 181 -21.64 -5.15 24.64
N ARG A 182 -21.36 -6.33 25.22
CA ARG A 182 -22.24 -6.96 26.22
C ARG A 182 -22.26 -6.22 27.56
N VAL A 183 -21.18 -5.53 27.93
CA VAL A 183 -21.06 -4.83 29.23
C VAL A 183 -21.25 -3.33 29.14
N ALA A 184 -21.03 -2.70 27.96
CA ALA A 184 -21.16 -1.25 27.76
C ALA A 184 -22.54 -0.69 28.14
N GLY A 185 -23.60 -1.49 28.06
CA GLY A 185 -24.96 -1.08 28.48
C GLY A 185 -25.22 -1.17 29.99
N ARG A 186 -24.22 -1.52 30.82
CA ARG A 186 -24.35 -1.72 32.27
C ARG A 186 -23.58 -0.70 33.12
N ASP A 187 -22.69 0.08 32.51
CA ASP A 187 -21.79 1.02 33.17
C ASP A 187 -21.86 2.38 32.47
N ASP A 188 -21.90 3.46 33.25
CA ASP A 188 -22.00 4.85 32.75
C ASP A 188 -20.72 5.30 32.01
N ARG A 189 -19.62 4.52 32.09
CA ARG A 189 -18.35 4.81 31.39
C ARG A 189 -18.40 4.55 29.87
N GLY A 190 -19.45 3.89 29.37
CA GLY A 190 -19.67 3.68 27.94
C GLY A 190 -18.77 2.64 27.27
N PHE A 191 -18.90 2.51 25.94
CA PHE A 191 -18.29 1.43 25.17
C PHE A 191 -16.76 1.45 25.15
N SER A 192 -16.14 2.61 24.96
CA SER A 192 -14.68 2.69 24.81
C SER A 192 -13.93 2.32 26.09
N ALA A 193 -14.44 2.72 27.25
CA ALA A 193 -13.90 2.28 28.54
C ALA A 193 -14.08 0.77 28.74
N ALA A 194 -15.27 0.24 28.44
CA ALA A 194 -15.53 -1.19 28.50
C ALA A 194 -14.59 -1.99 27.58
N LEU A 195 -14.28 -1.48 26.38
CA LEU A 195 -13.34 -2.11 25.46
C LEU A 195 -11.92 -2.15 26.02
N ILE A 196 -11.45 -1.07 26.63
CA ILE A 196 -10.14 -1.04 27.28
C ILE A 196 -10.08 -2.03 28.44
N ASP A 197 -11.13 -2.13 29.24
CA ASP A 197 -11.22 -3.14 30.31
C ASP A 197 -11.10 -4.56 29.74
N GLN A 198 -11.74 -4.85 28.58
CA GLN A 198 -11.60 -6.16 27.92
C GLN A 198 -10.20 -6.43 27.36
N VAL A 199 -9.48 -5.39 26.94
CA VAL A 199 -8.07 -5.52 26.56
C VAL A 199 -7.24 -5.86 27.78
N VAL A 200 -7.44 -5.19 28.92
CA VAL A 200 -6.72 -5.49 30.18
C VAL A 200 -7.08 -6.86 30.73
N ASP A 201 -8.33 -7.32 30.58
CA ASP A 201 -8.75 -8.66 30.99
C ASP A 201 -7.99 -9.77 30.24
N ASP A 202 -7.74 -9.56 28.93
CA ASP A 202 -6.95 -10.49 28.11
C ASP A 202 -5.44 -10.30 28.30
N PHE A 203 -4.99 -9.09 28.70
CA PHE A 203 -3.58 -8.73 28.94
C PHE A 203 -3.41 -8.01 30.29
N PRO A 204 -3.43 -8.74 31.43
CA PRO A 204 -3.42 -8.15 32.77
C PRO A 204 -2.19 -7.28 33.05
N GLU A 205 -1.07 -7.51 32.36
CA GLU A 205 0.15 -6.71 32.49
C GLU A 205 -0.01 -5.26 32.00
N LEU A 206 -1.08 -4.96 31.26
CA LEU A 206 -1.45 -3.62 30.83
C LEU A 206 -2.22 -2.82 31.88
N ASP A 207 -2.56 -3.41 33.03
CA ASP A 207 -3.28 -2.71 34.09
C ASP A 207 -2.55 -1.42 34.52
N GLY A 208 -3.29 -0.32 34.61
CA GLY A 208 -2.77 1.02 34.89
C GLY A 208 -1.91 1.65 33.78
N ARG A 209 -1.74 1.01 32.61
CA ARG A 209 -0.91 1.51 31.49
C ARG A 209 -1.71 2.03 30.30
N LEU A 210 -3.00 1.72 30.25
CA LEU A 210 -3.93 2.24 29.25
C LEU A 210 -4.84 3.25 29.93
N GLN A 211 -4.59 4.54 29.73
CA GLN A 211 -5.43 5.61 30.26
C GLN A 211 -6.58 5.87 29.27
N PRO A 212 -7.84 5.55 29.60
CA PRO A 212 -8.97 5.81 28.70
C PRO A 212 -9.09 7.30 28.39
N SER A 213 -9.35 7.62 27.12
CA SER A 213 -9.60 8.99 26.66
C SER A 213 -11.05 9.40 26.90
N GLU A 214 -11.28 10.70 27.12
CA GLU A 214 -12.61 11.30 27.07
C GLU A 214 -13.18 11.35 25.64
N THR A 215 -12.34 11.17 24.61
CA THR A 215 -12.75 11.04 23.23
C THR A 215 -13.02 9.56 22.91
N PRO A 216 -14.28 9.09 22.91
CA PRO A 216 -14.56 7.66 22.79
C PRO A 216 -14.26 7.11 21.39
N TYR A 217 -14.45 7.94 20.36
CA TYR A 217 -14.33 7.58 18.96
C TYR A 217 -13.61 8.68 18.20
N VAL A 218 -12.88 8.28 17.17
CA VAL A 218 -12.17 9.19 16.28
C VAL A 218 -12.44 8.81 14.83
N LEU A 219 -12.58 9.79 13.96
CA LEU A 219 -12.62 9.62 12.52
C LEU A 219 -11.39 10.33 11.95
N PHE A 220 -10.60 9.64 11.14
CA PHE A 220 -9.33 10.18 10.66
C PHE A 220 -8.94 9.63 9.30
N VAL A 221 -8.18 10.42 8.57
CA VAL A 221 -7.80 10.20 7.18
C VAL A 221 -6.32 9.90 7.11
N GLU A 222 -5.97 8.97 6.23
CA GLU A 222 -4.58 8.66 5.92
C GLU A 222 -3.83 9.90 5.37
N PRO A 223 -2.75 10.35 6.02
CA PRO A 223 -1.91 11.42 5.48
C PRO A 223 -1.34 11.01 4.13
N ARG A 224 -1.37 11.93 3.15
CA ARG A 224 -0.82 11.71 1.81
C ARG A 224 0.64 11.22 1.91
N GLY A 225 0.90 9.97 1.54
CA GLY A 225 2.24 9.38 1.47
C GLY A 225 2.57 8.32 2.53
N VAL A 226 1.69 8.07 3.49
CA VAL A 226 1.69 6.85 4.32
C VAL A 226 0.68 5.88 3.68
N SER A 227 0.95 4.57 3.70
CA SER A 227 0.00 3.56 3.19
C SER A 227 -0.40 2.59 4.30
N SER A 228 -1.69 2.43 4.52
CA SER A 228 -2.36 1.75 5.62
C SER A 228 -2.41 0.22 5.50
N PHE A 229 -1.63 -0.37 4.59
CA PHE A 229 -1.49 -1.83 4.39
C PHE A 229 -0.77 -2.56 5.56
N ASN A 230 -0.74 -1.94 6.73
CA ASN A 230 0.38 -2.05 7.64
C ASN A 230 0.09 -2.75 8.97
N VAL A 231 -1.18 -2.95 9.34
CA VAL A 231 -1.54 -3.69 10.57
C VAL A 231 -1.01 -5.13 10.53
N ASN A 232 -1.18 -5.81 9.38
CA ASN A 232 -0.60 -7.14 9.18
C ASN A 232 0.90 -7.07 8.93
N LEU A 233 1.39 -5.99 8.32
CA LEU A 233 2.81 -5.86 7.99
C LEU A 233 3.69 -5.78 9.24
N MET A 234 3.27 -5.04 10.28
CA MET A 234 4.01 -5.00 11.55
C MET A 234 4.06 -6.37 12.23
N ARG A 235 2.94 -7.11 12.23
CA ARG A 235 2.91 -8.50 12.71
C ARG A 235 3.82 -9.42 11.89
N ASP A 236 3.82 -9.25 10.58
CA ASP A 236 4.67 -10.03 9.67
C ASP A 236 6.14 -9.72 9.95
N TYR A 237 6.49 -8.46 10.20
CA TYR A 237 7.84 -8.07 10.64
C TYR A 237 8.19 -8.64 12.02
N ASP A 238 7.31 -8.59 13.01
CA ASP A 238 7.57 -9.18 14.33
C ASP A 238 7.80 -10.69 14.24
N THR A 239 6.97 -11.37 13.45
CA THR A 239 7.08 -12.81 13.19
C THR A 239 8.40 -13.13 12.50
N LEU A 240 8.73 -12.37 11.45
CA LEU A 240 9.94 -12.54 10.66
C LEU A 240 11.20 -12.25 11.50
N VAL A 241 11.23 -11.14 12.25
CA VAL A 241 12.36 -10.78 13.13
C VAL A 241 12.57 -11.84 14.19
N SER A 242 11.50 -12.37 14.79
CA SER A 242 11.61 -13.45 15.77
C SER A 242 12.12 -14.75 15.14
N ARG A 243 11.60 -15.15 13.97
CA ARG A 243 12.10 -16.34 13.25
C ARG A 243 13.57 -16.20 12.89
N LEU A 244 13.97 -15.04 12.36
CA LEU A 244 15.37 -14.75 12.01
C LEU A 244 16.30 -14.65 13.22
N ALA A 245 15.79 -14.25 14.39
CA ALA A 245 16.56 -14.24 15.63
C ALA A 245 16.78 -15.66 16.17
N ASP A 246 15.81 -16.56 15.96
CA ASP A 246 15.89 -17.97 16.36
C ASP A 246 16.74 -18.79 15.36
N ASP A 247 16.53 -18.60 14.06
CA ASP A 247 17.24 -19.22 12.94
C ASP A 247 17.47 -18.18 11.82
N PRO A 248 18.70 -17.66 11.64
CA PRO A 248 19.02 -16.69 10.59
C PRO A 248 18.75 -17.18 9.15
N THR A 249 18.56 -18.49 8.95
CA THR A 249 18.26 -19.08 7.64
C THR A 249 16.76 -19.25 7.37
N ASP A 250 15.91 -19.04 8.38
CA ASP A 250 14.45 -19.01 8.24
C ASP A 250 13.97 -17.63 7.76
N ILE A 251 14.42 -17.25 6.58
CA ILE A 251 14.07 -16.00 5.92
C ILE A 251 12.67 -16.04 5.28
N GLY A 252 11.96 -17.16 5.41
CA GLY A 252 10.59 -17.35 4.91
C GLY A 252 10.41 -16.97 3.44
N GLY A 253 9.43 -16.09 3.18
CA GLY A 253 9.11 -15.59 1.84
C GLY A 253 10.18 -14.69 1.22
N LEU A 254 11.13 -14.16 2.01
CA LEU A 254 12.23 -13.35 1.51
C LEU A 254 13.19 -14.15 0.61
N ARG A 255 13.11 -15.50 0.60
CA ARG A 255 13.80 -16.35 -0.39
C ARG A 255 13.55 -15.93 -1.84
N VAL A 256 12.42 -15.27 -2.13
CA VAL A 256 12.17 -14.71 -3.46
C VAL A 256 13.22 -13.66 -3.86
N LEU A 257 13.74 -12.94 -2.86
CA LEU A 257 14.74 -11.90 -3.04
C LEU A 257 16.16 -12.48 -3.19
N GLU A 258 16.43 -13.67 -2.65
CA GLU A 258 17.74 -14.34 -2.85
C GLU A 258 17.97 -14.72 -4.32
N ARG A 259 16.89 -14.93 -5.08
CA ARG A 259 16.96 -15.22 -6.52
C ARG A 259 17.10 -13.96 -7.37
N LEU A 260 17.13 -12.76 -6.77
CA LEU A 260 17.40 -11.50 -7.45
C LEU A 260 18.84 -11.49 -7.99
N GLY A 261 19.01 -11.93 -9.22
CA GLY A 261 20.30 -11.96 -9.93
C GLY A 261 20.50 -13.22 -10.76
N ASP A 262 19.79 -14.31 -10.43
CA ASP A 262 19.82 -15.57 -11.16
C ASP A 262 18.79 -15.55 -12.31
N VAL A 263 18.93 -14.60 -13.25
CA VAL A 263 18.30 -14.74 -14.58
C VAL A 263 19.39 -14.86 -15.61
N ASP A 264 19.19 -15.78 -16.55
CA ASP A 264 19.87 -15.65 -17.83
C ASP A 264 19.49 -14.30 -18.45
N PRO A 265 20.45 -13.47 -18.89
CA PRO A 265 20.13 -12.23 -19.57
C PRO A 265 19.25 -12.54 -20.78
N THR A 266 18.00 -12.11 -20.72
CA THR A 266 17.04 -12.24 -21.82
C THR A 266 17.37 -11.26 -22.93
N GLU A 267 17.00 -11.60 -24.16
CA GLU A 267 17.15 -10.69 -25.29
C GLU A 267 16.45 -9.35 -24.99
N GLN A 268 17.20 -8.26 -25.13
CA GLN A 268 16.66 -6.91 -24.94
C GLN A 268 15.59 -6.63 -26.00
N GLU A 269 14.32 -6.57 -25.60
CA GLU A 269 13.22 -6.11 -26.44
C GLU A 269 13.28 -4.58 -26.55
N ASP A 270 13.49 -4.06 -27.77
CA ASP A 270 13.44 -2.63 -28.00
C ASP A 270 11.98 -2.14 -27.92
N PRO A 271 11.64 -1.24 -26.96
CA PRO A 271 10.28 -0.81 -26.76
C PRO A 271 9.76 -0.05 -27.97
N SER A 272 8.51 -0.32 -28.30
CA SER A 272 7.83 0.40 -29.36
C SER A 272 7.33 1.75 -28.88
N ASP A 273 7.35 2.71 -29.80
CA ASP A 273 7.10 4.13 -29.55
C ASP A 273 5.59 4.46 -29.46
N PHE A 274 4.84 3.74 -28.62
CA PHE A 274 3.44 4.07 -28.32
C PHE A 274 3.28 5.44 -27.64
N VAL A 275 4.31 5.86 -26.90
CA VAL A 275 4.38 7.12 -26.18
C VAL A 275 5.77 7.70 -26.44
N PRO A 276 5.92 9.03 -26.66
CA PRO A 276 7.23 9.64 -26.88
C PRO A 276 8.13 9.48 -25.66
N LEU A 277 9.26 8.79 -25.84
CA LEU A 277 10.31 8.62 -24.84
C LEU A 277 11.61 9.28 -25.32
N ASN A 278 12.33 9.90 -24.38
CA ASN A 278 13.73 10.26 -24.58
C ASN A 278 14.62 9.05 -24.29
N ASP A 279 15.92 9.15 -24.60
CA ASP A 279 16.84 8.02 -24.52
C ASP A 279 16.92 7.39 -23.12
N SER A 280 16.96 8.21 -22.07
CA SER A 280 17.01 7.71 -20.69
C SER A 280 15.74 6.97 -20.27
N ARG A 281 14.56 7.43 -20.70
CA ARG A 281 13.31 6.73 -20.45
C ARG A 281 13.18 5.47 -21.30
N ARG A 282 13.63 5.51 -22.56
CA ARG A 282 13.64 4.34 -23.45
C ARG A 282 14.51 3.23 -22.85
N GLU A 283 15.67 3.58 -22.33
CA GLU A 283 16.55 2.64 -21.64
C GLU A 283 15.89 2.05 -20.39
N ALA A 284 15.22 2.88 -19.59
CA ALA A 284 14.45 2.38 -18.45
C ALA A 284 13.35 1.40 -18.85
N VAL A 285 12.64 1.64 -19.96
CA VAL A 285 11.63 0.70 -20.48
C VAL A 285 12.28 -0.58 -20.99
N ARG A 286 13.42 -0.51 -21.70
CA ARG A 286 14.18 -1.71 -22.13
C ARG A 286 14.57 -2.58 -20.96
N ALA A 287 15.15 -1.98 -19.91
CA ALA A 287 15.56 -2.70 -18.71
C ALA A 287 14.37 -3.45 -18.07
N ILE A 288 13.21 -2.77 -17.95
CA ILE A 288 11.99 -3.38 -17.40
C ILE A 288 11.45 -4.51 -18.28
N LEU A 289 11.46 -4.35 -19.61
CA LEU A 289 10.95 -5.37 -20.54
C LEU A 289 11.91 -6.55 -20.72
N GLY A 290 13.21 -6.35 -20.50
CA GLY A 290 14.28 -7.36 -20.60
C GLY A 290 14.24 -8.45 -19.53
N GLN A 291 13.17 -8.50 -18.72
CA GLN A 291 12.94 -9.47 -17.64
C GLN A 291 14.04 -9.50 -16.57
N GLU A 292 14.66 -8.35 -16.29
CA GLU A 292 15.40 -8.19 -15.03
C GLU A 292 14.46 -8.49 -13.85
N HIS A 293 14.95 -9.15 -12.81
CA HIS A 293 14.10 -9.52 -11.66
C HIS A 293 13.50 -8.28 -10.97
N VAL A 294 14.30 -7.22 -10.81
CA VAL A 294 13.89 -5.92 -10.26
C VAL A 294 14.65 -4.81 -10.95
N THR A 295 13.93 -3.88 -11.58
CA THR A 295 14.49 -2.64 -12.13
C THR A 295 14.03 -1.45 -11.29
N ALA A 296 14.99 -0.71 -10.73
CA ALA A 296 14.70 0.52 -9.98
C ALA A 296 14.87 1.75 -10.88
N VAL A 297 13.77 2.44 -11.17
CA VAL A 297 13.79 3.68 -11.97
C VAL A 297 13.58 4.90 -11.07
N SER A 298 14.61 5.73 -10.96
CA SER A 298 14.54 6.98 -10.21
C SER A 298 14.42 8.20 -11.13
N GLY A 299 13.72 9.23 -10.66
CA GLY A 299 13.58 10.47 -11.41
C GLY A 299 12.97 11.58 -10.55
N PRO A 300 13.51 12.82 -10.60
CA PRO A 300 12.94 13.97 -9.91
C PRO A 300 11.44 14.20 -10.22
N PRO A 301 10.73 15.00 -9.42
CA PRO A 301 9.36 15.43 -9.73
C PRO A 301 9.28 16.03 -11.14
N GLY A 302 8.24 15.69 -11.91
CA GLY A 302 8.07 16.19 -13.28
C GLY A 302 8.86 15.48 -14.37
N CYS A 303 9.72 14.50 -14.06
CA CYS A 303 10.55 13.79 -15.06
C CYS A 303 9.79 12.78 -15.96
N GLY A 304 8.46 12.79 -15.98
CA GLY A 304 7.66 11.97 -16.88
C GLY A 304 7.60 10.48 -16.52
N LYS A 305 7.73 10.12 -15.23
CA LYS A 305 7.64 8.73 -14.74
C LYS A 305 6.37 8.01 -15.24
N SER A 306 5.24 8.70 -15.28
CA SER A 306 3.99 8.16 -15.83
C SER A 306 4.09 7.80 -17.32
N GLN A 307 4.96 8.44 -18.12
CA GLN A 307 5.19 8.05 -19.51
C GLN A 307 5.96 6.74 -19.63
N VAL A 308 6.94 6.51 -18.73
CA VAL A 308 7.66 5.23 -18.63
C VAL A 308 6.67 4.12 -18.28
N VAL A 309 5.86 4.33 -17.24
CA VAL A 309 4.82 3.36 -16.81
C VAL A 309 3.86 3.04 -17.95
N MET A 310 3.36 4.06 -18.65
CA MET A 310 2.48 3.87 -19.81
C MET A 310 3.15 3.03 -20.91
N SER A 311 4.39 3.34 -21.26
CA SER A 311 5.12 2.61 -22.30
C SER A 311 5.38 1.15 -21.90
N VAL A 312 5.74 0.90 -20.63
CA VAL A 312 5.92 -0.47 -20.10
C VAL A 312 4.62 -1.26 -20.24
N ILE A 313 3.49 -0.72 -19.75
CA ILE A 313 2.20 -1.43 -19.77
C ILE A 313 1.76 -1.73 -21.21
N LEU A 314 1.88 -0.76 -22.12
CA LEU A 314 1.50 -0.95 -23.52
C LEU A 314 2.40 -1.96 -24.25
N ASN A 315 3.71 -1.91 -24.02
CA ASN A 315 4.62 -2.89 -24.58
C ASN A 315 4.41 -4.30 -23.98
N ALA A 316 4.21 -4.40 -22.67
CA ALA A 316 3.86 -5.67 -22.03
C ALA A 316 2.55 -6.25 -22.57
N TRP A 317 1.53 -5.40 -22.78
CA TRP A 317 0.27 -5.79 -23.41
C TRP A 317 0.47 -6.28 -24.85
N ARG A 318 1.27 -5.56 -25.66
CA ARG A 318 1.67 -5.99 -27.02
C ARG A 318 2.36 -7.35 -26.99
N LEU A 319 3.26 -7.58 -26.03
CA LEU A 319 3.98 -8.85 -25.86
C LEU A 319 3.11 -9.96 -25.24
N GLY A 320 1.88 -9.65 -24.80
CA GLY A 320 0.98 -10.60 -24.17
C GLY A 320 1.35 -10.96 -22.73
N VAL A 321 2.21 -10.16 -22.10
CA VAL A 321 2.66 -10.33 -20.71
C VAL A 321 1.60 -9.79 -19.75
N ARG A 322 1.20 -10.62 -18.79
CA ARG A 322 0.28 -10.21 -17.73
C ARG A 322 1.01 -9.26 -16.78
N THR A 323 0.47 -8.06 -16.61
CA THR A 323 1.11 -6.99 -15.83
C THR A 323 0.20 -6.55 -14.70
N LEU A 324 0.73 -6.47 -13.49
CA LEU A 324 0.08 -5.82 -12.35
C LEU A 324 0.72 -4.45 -12.14
N PHE A 325 -0.07 -3.39 -12.25
CA PHE A 325 0.35 -2.05 -11.86
C PHE A 325 -0.25 -1.71 -10.50
N ALA A 326 0.61 -1.38 -9.54
CA ALA A 326 0.22 -1.02 -8.18
C ALA A 326 0.87 0.31 -7.77
N SER A 327 0.18 1.07 -6.92
CA SER A 327 0.64 2.35 -6.38
C SER A 327 -0.04 2.57 -5.03
N THR A 328 0.68 3.16 -4.08
CA THR A 328 0.12 3.60 -2.79
C THR A 328 -0.76 4.85 -2.93
N ASN A 329 -0.67 5.56 -4.06
CA ASN A 329 -1.53 6.69 -4.39
C ASN A 329 -2.58 6.25 -5.43
N ASN A 330 -3.86 6.25 -5.04
CA ASN A 330 -5.00 5.95 -5.90
C ASN A 330 -5.09 6.89 -7.12
N GLN A 331 -4.79 8.18 -6.95
CA GLN A 331 -4.81 9.16 -8.04
C GLN A 331 -3.79 8.82 -9.14
N ALA A 332 -2.64 8.23 -8.79
CA ALA A 332 -1.66 7.79 -9.78
C ALA A 332 -2.18 6.61 -10.61
N VAL A 333 -2.93 5.70 -9.99
CA VAL A 333 -3.63 4.60 -10.68
C VAL A 333 -4.67 5.15 -11.65
N ASP A 334 -5.48 6.11 -11.19
CA ASP A 334 -6.50 6.79 -11.99
C ASP A 334 -5.92 7.47 -13.23
N VAL A 335 -4.87 8.27 -13.06
CA VAL A 335 -4.23 9.00 -14.16
C VAL A 335 -3.63 8.05 -15.19
N VAL A 336 -3.02 6.94 -14.76
CA VAL A 336 -2.49 5.93 -15.69
C VAL A 336 -3.63 5.23 -16.42
N LEU A 337 -4.70 4.84 -15.70
CA LEU A 337 -5.87 4.20 -16.29
C LEU A 337 -6.49 5.09 -17.37
N GLU A 338 -6.83 6.35 -17.06
CA GLU A 338 -7.42 7.32 -18.00
C GLU A 338 -6.56 7.48 -19.27
N ARG A 339 -5.24 7.48 -19.11
CA ARG A 339 -4.32 7.56 -20.26
C ARG A 339 -4.32 6.27 -21.09
N LEU A 340 -4.42 5.10 -20.46
CA LEU A 340 -4.55 3.81 -21.16
C LEU A 340 -5.87 3.71 -21.93
N GLN A 341 -6.95 4.34 -21.44
CA GLN A 341 -8.24 4.37 -22.15
C GLN A 341 -8.15 5.00 -23.55
N ARG A 342 -7.15 5.86 -23.80
CA ARG A 342 -6.91 6.42 -25.14
C ARG A 342 -6.42 5.39 -26.15
N PHE A 343 -5.91 4.27 -25.66
CA PHE A 343 -5.45 3.13 -26.45
C PHE A 343 -6.45 1.97 -26.39
N GLU A 344 -7.54 2.11 -25.60
CA GLU A 344 -8.63 1.16 -25.61
C GLU A 344 -9.37 1.25 -26.96
N SER A 345 -9.58 0.07 -27.55
CA SER A 345 -10.38 -0.09 -28.77
C SER A 345 -11.55 -1.00 -28.45
N ASP A 346 -11.83 -1.99 -29.30
CA ASP A 346 -12.80 -3.04 -28.98
C ASP A 346 -12.35 -3.88 -27.77
N TYR A 347 -11.09 -3.86 -27.36
CA TYR A 347 -10.57 -4.64 -26.22
C TYR A 347 -10.05 -3.74 -25.08
N PRO A 348 -10.41 -4.02 -23.81
CA PRO A 348 -9.86 -3.30 -22.67
C PRO A 348 -8.37 -3.62 -22.49
N VAL A 349 -7.56 -2.58 -22.31
CA VAL A 349 -6.10 -2.71 -22.10
C VAL A 349 -5.80 -2.98 -20.62
N ALA A 350 -6.61 -2.42 -19.70
CA ALA A 350 -6.41 -2.57 -18.27
C ALA A 350 -7.75 -2.70 -17.53
N VAL A 351 -7.70 -3.29 -16.34
CA VAL A 351 -8.82 -3.39 -15.40
C VAL A 351 -8.36 -2.86 -14.05
N ARG A 352 -9.13 -1.95 -13.45
CA ARG A 352 -8.86 -1.46 -12.09
C ARG A 352 -9.61 -2.30 -11.06
N ALA A 353 -8.86 -2.88 -10.12
CA ALA A 353 -9.36 -3.46 -8.88
C ALA A 353 -9.28 -2.44 -7.72
N GLY A 354 -10.09 -2.60 -6.67
CA GLY A 354 -10.12 -1.70 -5.49
C GLY A 354 -11.51 -1.61 -4.84
N ALA A 355 -11.74 -0.60 -3.98
CA ALA A 355 -13.00 -0.34 -3.31
C ALA A 355 -14.19 -0.35 -4.28
N ARG A 356 -15.35 -0.83 -3.81
CA ARG A 356 -16.50 -1.25 -4.64
C ARG A 356 -17.06 -0.15 -5.54
N THR A 357 -16.90 1.11 -5.15
CA THR A 357 -17.29 2.32 -5.89
C THR A 357 -16.31 2.69 -7.01
N LYS A 358 -15.02 2.32 -6.90
CA LYS A 358 -13.96 2.64 -7.88
C LYS A 358 -13.49 1.44 -8.70
N ALA A 359 -13.87 0.22 -8.32
CA ALA A 359 -13.59 -1.00 -9.07
C ALA A 359 -14.33 -0.98 -10.41
N ARG A 360 -13.61 -0.80 -11.51
CA ARG A 360 -14.16 -0.94 -12.88
C ARG A 360 -14.21 -2.39 -13.36
N VAL A 361 -14.16 -3.35 -12.44
CA VAL A 361 -14.21 -4.79 -12.75
C VAL A 361 -15.52 -5.13 -13.48
N TYR A 362 -16.65 -4.59 -13.02
CA TYR A 362 -17.94 -4.80 -13.67
C TYR A 362 -18.01 -4.19 -15.07
N GLN A 363 -17.48 -2.97 -15.26
CA GLN A 363 -17.40 -2.34 -16.58
C GLN A 363 -16.49 -3.14 -17.54
N ALA A 364 -15.37 -3.65 -17.04
CA ALA A 364 -14.50 -4.52 -17.83
C ALA A 364 -15.19 -5.84 -18.19
N MET A 365 -15.96 -6.44 -17.28
CA MET A 365 -16.77 -7.63 -17.55
C MET A 365 -17.91 -7.35 -18.52
N GLU A 366 -18.58 -6.20 -18.44
CA GLU A 366 -19.59 -5.77 -19.41
C GLU A 366 -18.99 -5.54 -20.79
N HIS A 367 -17.84 -4.88 -20.88
CA HIS A 367 -17.11 -4.71 -22.15
C HIS A 367 -16.68 -6.06 -22.72
N ALA A 368 -16.10 -6.94 -21.90
CA ALA A 368 -15.75 -8.31 -22.31
C ALA A 368 -16.98 -9.08 -22.81
N SER A 369 -18.11 -8.96 -22.10
CA SER A 369 -19.38 -9.57 -22.50
C SER A 369 -19.93 -8.97 -23.79
N ALA A 370 -19.80 -7.66 -23.98
CA ALA A 370 -20.22 -6.95 -25.19
C ALA A 370 -19.37 -7.36 -26.41
N ILE A 371 -18.06 -7.56 -26.24
CA ILE A 371 -17.17 -8.11 -27.27
C ILE A 371 -17.62 -9.53 -27.63
N VAL A 372 -17.87 -10.37 -26.62
CA VAL A 372 -18.37 -11.73 -26.80
C VAL A 372 -19.72 -11.73 -27.52
N GLU A 373 -20.65 -10.84 -27.17
CA GLU A 373 -21.95 -10.70 -27.82
C GLU A 373 -21.86 -10.15 -29.24
N ARG A 374 -20.98 -9.18 -29.52
CA ARG A 374 -20.71 -8.67 -30.89
C ARG A 374 -20.10 -9.76 -31.77
N ALA A 375 -19.20 -10.56 -31.19
CA ALA A 375 -18.64 -11.73 -31.84
C ALA A 375 -19.71 -12.81 -32.08
N LYS A 376 -20.68 -13.02 -31.16
CA LYS A 376 -21.81 -13.95 -31.36
C LYS A 376 -22.76 -13.50 -32.48
N ARG A 377 -22.97 -12.18 -32.66
CA ARG A 377 -23.84 -11.65 -33.72
C ARG A 377 -23.25 -11.73 -35.13
N THR A 378 -21.94 -11.90 -35.27
CA THR A 378 -21.23 -11.91 -36.56
C THR A 378 -20.91 -13.31 -37.10
N GLY A 379 -21.18 -14.39 -36.34
CA GLY A 379 -20.99 -15.77 -36.82
C GLY A 379 -21.91 -16.75 -36.08
N ALA A 380 -22.81 -17.38 -36.83
CA ALA A 380 -23.72 -18.40 -36.31
C ALA A 380 -22.99 -19.74 -36.07
N ALA A 381 -23.20 -20.31 -34.88
CA ALA A 381 -23.06 -21.71 -34.50
C ALA A 381 -21.73 -22.43 -34.81
N GLU A 382 -20.68 -22.16 -34.03
CA GLU A 382 -19.51 -23.06 -33.92
C GLU A 382 -19.08 -23.25 -32.45
N SER A 383 -18.50 -24.43 -32.18
CA SER A 383 -18.11 -24.96 -30.86
C SER A 383 -17.21 -24.02 -30.04
N SER A 384 -17.35 -24.07 -28.71
CA SER A 384 -16.63 -23.24 -27.74
C SER A 384 -15.11 -23.25 -27.91
N ASP A 385 -14.52 -24.39 -28.30
CA ASP A 385 -13.06 -24.54 -28.38
C ASP A 385 -12.44 -23.88 -29.62
N ASP A 386 -13.12 -23.94 -30.78
CA ASP A 386 -12.68 -23.21 -31.99
C ASP A 386 -12.81 -21.69 -31.81
N ARG A 387 -13.79 -21.26 -30.98
CA ARG A 387 -14.03 -19.85 -30.70
C ARG A 387 -12.95 -19.23 -29.80
N THR A 388 -12.48 -19.96 -28.80
CA THR A 388 -11.34 -19.54 -27.95
C THR A 388 -10.07 -19.41 -28.80
N ASN A 389 -9.88 -20.32 -29.77
CA ASN A 389 -8.78 -20.23 -30.73
C ASN A 389 -8.93 -19.04 -31.68
N GLU A 390 -10.14 -18.69 -32.14
CA GLU A 390 -10.34 -17.51 -32.99
C GLU A 390 -10.05 -16.20 -32.25
N LEU A 391 -10.51 -16.04 -31.02
CA LEU A 391 -10.23 -14.85 -30.20
C LEU A 391 -8.73 -14.74 -29.89
N ARG A 392 -8.07 -15.87 -29.61
CA ARG A 392 -6.62 -15.95 -29.44
C ARG A 392 -5.89 -15.54 -30.73
N ASN A 393 -6.28 -16.09 -31.87
CA ASN A 393 -5.72 -15.75 -33.19
C ASN A 393 -5.95 -14.28 -33.55
N ARG A 394 -7.09 -13.69 -33.17
CA ARG A 394 -7.40 -12.29 -33.44
C ARG A 394 -6.62 -11.34 -32.53
N ARG A 395 -6.43 -11.72 -31.26
CA ARG A 395 -5.48 -11.06 -30.35
C ARG A 395 -4.07 -11.10 -30.93
N GLU A 396 -3.62 -12.27 -31.40
CA GLU A 396 -2.31 -12.44 -32.02
C GLU A 396 -2.16 -11.61 -33.30
N ARG A 397 -3.21 -11.47 -34.12
CA ARG A 397 -3.21 -10.56 -35.29
C ARG A 397 -3.13 -9.09 -34.91
N LEU A 398 -3.83 -8.66 -33.86
CA LEU A 398 -3.73 -7.29 -33.36
C LEU A 398 -2.34 -7.02 -32.76
N GLN A 399 -1.78 -7.99 -32.04
CA GLN A 399 -0.40 -7.92 -31.54
C GLN A 399 0.62 -7.85 -32.69
N ALA A 400 0.40 -8.60 -33.77
CA ALA A 400 1.24 -8.57 -34.97
C ALA A 400 1.10 -7.27 -35.77
N ALA A 401 -0.09 -6.65 -35.80
CA ALA A 401 -0.30 -5.35 -36.44
C ALA A 401 0.34 -4.18 -35.67
N LEU A 402 0.69 -4.41 -34.40
CA LEU A 402 1.37 -3.46 -33.54
C LEU A 402 2.87 -3.74 -33.42
N ARG A 403 3.39 -4.80 -34.07
CA ARG A 403 4.83 -5.02 -34.32
C ARG A 403 5.30 -4.17 -35.48
#